data_AF-A0A524IDG6-F1
#
_entry.id   AF-A0A524IDG6-F1
#
_cell.length_a   1.000
_cell.length_b   1.000
_cell.length_c   1.000
_cell.angle_alpha   90.00
_cell.angle_beta   90.00
_cell.angle_gamma   90.00
#
_symmetry.space_group_name_H-M   'P 1'
#
loop_
_entity.id
_entity.type
_entity.pdbx_description
1 polymer ?
#
loop_
_entity_poly.entity_id
_entity_poly.type
_entity_poly.pdbx_seq_one_letter_code
_entity_poly.pdbx_strand_id
1 'polypeptide(L)'
;MTFLATVLSILLPVAAGILWVPSFLPGGTGTVADRGFRVSLGAGIGLGAASLVYFFLLSFSGEASRPRLFLFETVLFSSLAYLAVRYAKEKKPEPSPESDSRVFTVPRWVLPALAVVFISLVAGVILAEVFLTVDRPHGGWDAWAIWNLRARFLFRGGEYWRDAFSPLLSEIHPDYPLLLPGLVARGWTYLGRDAVSFPAVVAVFYTLSTIGMLVSAVALLRGSLQGILAGVGLACTPIFLRHGASQYADVPFGYYMLATFALLHLAKSPENRRAMSLAGFTAGLACWTKNEGAIFLGALVSGWFVYALVSSVLRQEVRRAGWFVLGALPPLLALAYLKFALVPPSDMAT
;
A
#
# COMPACT_ATOMS: atom_id res chain seq x y z
N MET A 1 11.17 26.13 3.74
CA MET A 1 11.79 24.79 3.95
C MET A 1 10.77 23.67 4.20
N THR A 2 9.61 23.92 4.82
CA THR A 2 8.61 22.90 5.20
C THR A 2 7.92 22.21 4.02
N PHE A 3 7.50 22.96 2.98
CA PHE A 3 6.80 22.38 1.83
C PHE A 3 7.68 21.40 1.03
N LEU A 4 8.92 21.79 0.72
CA LEU A 4 9.88 20.93 0.02
C LEU A 4 10.18 19.64 0.80
N ALA A 5 10.30 19.72 2.13
CA ALA A 5 10.53 18.55 2.98
C ALA A 5 9.33 17.58 2.94
N THR A 6 8.10 18.09 3.02
CA THR A 6 6.88 17.29 2.87
C THR A 6 6.83 16.60 1.51
N VAL A 7 7.06 17.37 0.45
CA VAL A 7 7.07 16.86 -0.92
C VAL A 7 8.11 15.76 -1.09
N LEU A 8 9.36 15.99 -0.67
CA LEU A 8 10.42 14.98 -0.77
C LEU A 8 10.12 13.72 0.05
N SER A 9 9.54 13.87 1.25
CA SER A 9 9.23 12.72 2.11
C SER A 9 8.24 11.74 1.46
N ILE A 10 7.34 12.22 0.60
CA ILE A 10 6.37 11.38 -0.10
C ILE A 10 6.84 11.02 -1.51
N LEU A 11 7.35 12.00 -2.26
CA LEU A 11 7.73 11.79 -3.66
C LEU A 11 8.90 10.80 -3.79
N LEU A 12 9.87 10.81 -2.88
CA LEU A 12 11.01 9.89 -2.96
C LEU A 12 10.57 8.42 -2.95
N PRO A 13 9.84 7.93 -1.92
CA PRO A 13 9.38 6.54 -1.90
C PRO A 13 8.35 6.25 -3.00
N VAL A 14 7.45 7.18 -3.31
CA VAL A 14 6.46 7.00 -4.39
C VAL A 14 7.15 6.83 -5.74
N ALA A 15 8.09 7.72 -6.09
CA ALA A 15 8.85 7.63 -7.34
C ALA A 15 9.68 6.35 -7.40
N ALA A 16 10.33 5.97 -6.30
CA ALA A 16 11.07 4.73 -6.21
C ALA A 16 10.18 3.51 -6.47
N GLY A 17 9.00 3.45 -5.84
CA GLY A 17 8.03 2.38 -6.06
C GLY A 17 7.53 2.32 -7.50
N ILE A 18 7.22 3.47 -8.13
CA ILE A 18 6.81 3.54 -9.54
C ILE A 18 7.90 3.03 -10.49
N LEU A 19 9.18 3.32 -10.19
CA LEU A 19 10.31 2.82 -10.97
C LEU A 19 10.60 1.34 -10.70
N TRP A 20 10.31 0.86 -9.50
CA TRP A 20 10.62 -0.50 -9.05
C TRP A 20 9.61 -1.53 -9.56
N VAL A 21 8.30 -1.23 -9.48
CA VAL A 21 7.21 -2.15 -9.85
C VAL A 21 7.34 -2.76 -11.26
N PRO A 22 7.72 -2.02 -12.31
CA PRO A 22 7.92 -2.59 -13.65
C PRO A 22 8.94 -3.73 -13.71
N SER A 23 9.92 -3.77 -12.80
CA SER A 23 10.91 -4.86 -12.75
C SER A 23 10.30 -6.20 -12.30
N PHE A 24 9.17 -6.17 -11.58
CA PHE A 24 8.44 -7.35 -11.12
C PHE A 24 7.32 -7.81 -12.03
N LEU A 25 6.71 -6.89 -12.77
CA LEU A 25 5.59 -7.21 -13.66
C LEU A 25 6.09 -7.63 -15.05
N PRO A 26 5.32 -8.42 -15.81
CA PRO A 26 5.59 -8.66 -17.23
C PRO A 26 5.71 -7.37 -18.04
N GLY A 27 6.20 -7.48 -19.27
CA GLY A 27 6.21 -6.37 -20.22
C GLY A 27 4.83 -5.71 -20.30
N GLY A 28 4.80 -4.38 -20.22
CA GLY A 28 3.55 -3.61 -20.21
C GLY A 28 2.96 -3.44 -21.59
N THR A 29 1.64 -3.32 -21.67
CA THR A 29 0.93 -2.99 -22.91
C THR A 29 1.10 -1.52 -23.30
N GLY A 30 1.56 -0.68 -22.36
CA GLY A 30 1.71 0.77 -22.57
C GLY A 30 0.38 1.53 -22.63
N THR A 31 -0.75 0.84 -22.47
CA THR A 31 -2.09 1.42 -22.40
C THR A 31 -2.26 2.33 -21.19
N VAL A 32 -3.27 3.20 -21.20
CA VAL A 32 -3.60 4.07 -20.05
C VAL A 32 -3.88 3.25 -18.79
N ALA A 33 -4.56 2.10 -18.92
CA ALA A 33 -4.84 1.19 -17.82
C ALA A 33 -3.56 0.57 -17.23
N ASP A 34 -2.64 0.08 -18.08
CA ASP A 34 -1.35 -0.48 -17.64
C ASP A 34 -0.48 0.57 -16.92
N ARG A 35 -0.42 1.80 -17.44
CA ARG A 35 0.28 2.90 -16.78
C ARG A 35 -0.38 3.27 -15.45
N GLY A 36 -1.71 3.39 -15.43
CA GLY A 36 -2.48 3.69 -14.22
C GLY A 36 -2.28 2.63 -13.14
N PHE A 37 -2.24 1.35 -13.53
CA PHE A 37 -1.98 0.23 -12.63
C PHE A 37 -0.59 0.31 -12.02
N ARG A 38 0.45 0.47 -12.85
CA ARG A 38 1.85 0.55 -12.40
C ARG A 38 2.09 1.76 -11.50
N VAL A 39 1.51 2.91 -11.83
CA VAL A 39 1.63 4.13 -11.01
C VAL A 39 0.92 3.95 -9.67
N SER A 40 -0.33 3.48 -9.68
CA SER A 40 -1.12 3.29 -8.46
C SER A 40 -0.51 2.22 -7.55
N LEU A 41 0.01 1.13 -8.13
CA LEU A 41 0.73 0.08 -7.41
C LEU A 41 2.08 0.56 -6.87
N GLY A 42 2.84 1.26 -7.70
CA GLY A 42 4.14 1.81 -7.33
C GLY A 42 4.04 2.79 -6.17
N ALA A 43 3.02 3.67 -6.17
CA ALA A 43 2.82 4.63 -5.10
C ALA A 43 2.64 3.95 -3.74
N GLY A 44 1.70 3.00 -3.62
CA GLY A 44 1.46 2.33 -2.34
C GLY A 44 2.55 1.35 -1.93
N ILE A 45 3.23 0.68 -2.88
CA ILE A 45 4.41 -0.14 -2.57
C ILE A 45 5.55 0.73 -2.02
N GLY A 46 5.79 1.88 -2.64
CA GLY A 46 6.79 2.84 -2.18
C GLY A 46 6.53 3.30 -0.74
N LEU A 47 5.30 3.72 -0.45
CA LEU A 47 4.90 4.16 0.90
C LEU A 47 4.99 3.03 1.94
N GLY A 48 4.57 1.81 1.59
CA GLY A 48 4.67 0.66 2.47
C GLY A 48 6.12 0.27 2.78
N ALA A 49 6.98 0.27 1.75
CA ALA A 49 8.42 0.04 1.92
C ALA A 49 9.07 1.13 2.78
N ALA A 50 8.68 2.39 2.61
CA ALA A 50 9.17 3.50 3.43
C ALA A 50 8.83 3.33 4.91
N SER A 51 7.63 2.82 5.22
CA SER A 51 7.25 2.51 6.60
C SER A 51 8.11 1.39 7.20
N LEU A 52 8.38 0.32 6.45
CA LEU A 52 9.28 -0.75 6.89
C LEU A 52 10.71 -0.25 7.11
N VAL A 53 11.24 0.56 6.18
CA VAL A 53 12.58 1.16 6.29
C VAL A 53 12.68 2.02 7.55
N TYR A 54 11.68 2.87 7.80
CA TYR A 54 11.64 3.69 9.01
C TYR A 54 11.62 2.83 10.27
N PHE A 55 10.79 1.78 10.30
CA PHE A 55 10.70 0.87 11.43
C PHE A 55 12.02 0.15 11.74
N PHE A 56 12.67 -0.42 10.72
CA PHE A 56 13.95 -1.09 10.93
C PHE A 56 15.03 -0.11 11.35
N LEU A 57 15.09 1.08 10.72
CA LEU A 57 16.05 2.11 11.13
C LEU A 57 15.87 2.47 12.60
N LEU A 58 14.63 2.81 13.01
CA LEU A 58 14.33 3.15 14.41
C LEU A 58 14.66 1.99 15.37
N SER A 59 14.33 0.76 14.99
CA SER A 59 14.58 -0.43 15.81
C SER A 59 16.06 -0.71 16.03
N PHE A 60 16.90 -0.52 15.00
CA PHE A 60 18.34 -0.80 15.09
C PHE A 60 19.14 0.37 15.67
N SER A 61 18.78 1.62 15.39
CA SER A 61 19.54 2.78 15.87
C SER A 61 19.02 3.39 17.15
N GLY A 62 17.84 2.98 17.65
CA GLY A 62 17.19 3.54 18.83
C GLY A 62 16.59 4.94 18.62
N GLU A 63 17.02 5.66 17.59
CA GLU A 63 16.54 6.98 17.20
C GLU A 63 16.55 7.14 15.67
N ALA A 64 15.47 7.68 15.10
CA ALA A 64 15.38 8.01 13.68
C ALA A 64 15.69 9.50 13.44
N SER A 65 16.97 9.88 13.44
CA SER A 65 17.38 11.25 13.10
C SER A 65 17.17 11.55 11.61
N ARG A 66 16.81 12.81 11.29
CA ARG A 66 16.54 13.26 9.91
C ARG A 66 17.71 13.00 8.93
N PRO A 67 18.99 13.30 9.24
CA PRO A 67 20.09 13.08 8.31
C PRO A 67 20.30 11.59 8.01
N ARG A 68 20.20 10.71 9.02
CA ARG A 68 20.35 9.26 8.85
C ARG A 68 19.25 8.71 7.95
N LEU A 69 18.00 9.09 8.22
CA LEU A 69 16.85 8.67 7.42
C LEU A 69 17.02 9.11 5.96
N PHE A 70 17.34 10.39 5.72
CA PHE A 70 17.52 10.92 4.38
C PHE A 70 18.62 10.21 3.59
N LEU A 71 19.79 10.00 4.22
CA LEU A 71 20.92 9.32 3.59
C LEU A 71 20.56 7.86 3.26
N PHE A 72 20.01 7.13 4.24
CA PHE A 72 19.67 5.73 4.07
C PHE A 72 18.63 5.53 2.96
N GLU A 73 17.56 6.33 2.96
CA GLU A 73 16.51 6.20 1.95
C GLU A 73 16.96 6.62 0.57
N THR A 74 17.78 7.67 0.47
CA THR A 74 18.30 8.10 -0.83
C THR A 74 19.19 7.01 -1.41
N VAL A 75 20.11 6.46 -0.62
CA VAL A 75 20.98 5.35 -1.06
C VAL A 75 20.14 4.13 -1.44
N LEU A 76 19.22 3.71 -0.58
CA LEU A 76 18.40 2.52 -0.81
C LEU A 76 17.48 2.68 -2.03
N PHE A 77 16.65 3.73 -2.05
CA PHE A 77 15.66 3.91 -3.11
C PHE A 77 16.30 4.27 -4.45
N SER A 78 17.37 5.07 -4.49
CA SER A 78 18.09 5.33 -5.74
C SER A 78 18.78 4.07 -6.26
N SER A 79 19.33 3.22 -5.39
CA SER A 79 19.93 1.94 -5.81
C SER A 79 18.88 0.98 -6.37
N LEU A 80 17.74 0.84 -5.68
CA LEU A 80 16.62 0.01 -6.16
C LEU A 80 16.05 0.53 -7.48
N ALA A 81 15.87 1.85 -7.61
CA ALA A 81 15.40 2.46 -8.85
C ALA A 81 16.40 2.25 -10.00
N TYR A 82 17.70 2.41 -9.75
CA TYR A 82 18.75 2.16 -10.74
C TYR A 82 18.74 0.71 -11.24
N LEU A 83 18.71 -0.26 -10.31
CA LEU A 83 18.61 -1.67 -10.65
C LEU A 83 17.33 -1.96 -11.43
N ALA A 84 16.20 -1.40 -11.00
CA ALA A 84 14.92 -1.61 -11.68
C ALA A 84 14.94 -1.10 -13.13
N VAL A 85 15.51 0.08 -13.38
CA VAL A 85 15.63 0.66 -14.72
C VAL A 85 16.57 -0.18 -15.60
N ARG A 86 17.70 -0.66 -15.05
CA ARG A 86 18.61 -1.57 -15.76
C ARG A 86 17.88 -2.84 -16.20
N TYR A 87 17.19 -3.50 -15.28
CA TYR A 87 16.44 -4.72 -15.56
C TYR A 87 15.23 -4.51 -16.46
N ALA A 88 14.56 -3.35 -16.40
CA ALA A 88 13.41 -3.06 -17.26
C ALA A 88 13.81 -2.91 -18.73
N LYS A 89 15.01 -2.38 -19.02
CA LYS A 89 15.54 -2.27 -20.39
C LYS A 89 15.78 -3.62 -21.06
N GLU A 90 16.00 -4.67 -20.27
CA GLU A 90 16.28 -6.02 -20.77
C GLU A 90 15.01 -6.81 -21.10
N LYS A 91 13.83 -6.35 -20.64
CA LYS A 91 12.57 -7.05 -20.90
C LYS A 91 12.02 -6.72 -22.28
N LYS A 92 11.70 -7.75 -23.05
CA LYS A 92 10.89 -7.61 -24.26
C LYS A 92 9.44 -7.33 -23.88
N PRO A 93 8.71 -6.53 -24.68
CA PRO A 93 7.25 -6.44 -24.56
C PRO A 93 6.66 -7.83 -24.73
N GLU A 94 5.85 -8.27 -23.77
CA GLU A 94 5.05 -9.47 -23.92
C GLU A 94 3.65 -9.07 -24.42
N PRO A 95 3.04 -9.86 -25.31
CA PRO A 95 1.65 -9.65 -25.68
C PRO A 95 0.78 -9.73 -24.42
N SER A 96 -0.22 -8.84 -24.33
CA SER A 96 -1.15 -8.84 -23.20
C SER A 96 -1.76 -10.22 -23.03
N PRO A 97 -2.00 -10.69 -21.78
CA PRO A 97 -2.92 -11.80 -21.61
C PRO A 97 -4.22 -11.44 -22.35
N GLU A 98 -4.69 -12.33 -23.22
CA GLU A 98 -5.92 -12.12 -23.97
C GLU A 98 -7.00 -11.71 -22.98
N SER A 99 -7.52 -10.51 -23.18
CA SER A 99 -8.63 -10.01 -22.38
C SER A 99 -9.83 -10.90 -22.69
N ASP A 100 -10.30 -11.67 -21.70
CA ASP A 100 -11.60 -12.36 -21.70
C ASP A 100 -12.80 -11.38 -21.84
N SER A 101 -12.55 -10.11 -22.18
CA SER A 101 -13.57 -9.12 -22.47
C SER A 101 -14.42 -9.61 -23.62
N ARG A 102 -15.63 -10.07 -23.31
CA ARG A 102 -16.75 -9.92 -24.22
C ARG A 102 -16.79 -8.43 -24.59
N VAL A 103 -16.56 -8.14 -25.87
CA VAL A 103 -16.53 -6.76 -26.36
C VAL A 103 -17.94 -6.20 -26.23
N PHE A 104 -18.20 -5.47 -25.16
CA PHE A 104 -19.41 -4.67 -25.05
C PHE A 104 -19.28 -3.52 -26.05
N THR A 105 -20.02 -3.60 -27.15
CA THR A 105 -20.10 -2.52 -28.13
C THR A 105 -20.99 -1.43 -27.55
N VAL A 106 -20.36 -0.38 -27.02
CA VAL A 106 -21.05 0.85 -26.61
C VAL A 106 -20.87 1.94 -27.66
N PRO A 107 -21.83 2.88 -27.78
CA PRO A 107 -21.65 4.05 -28.64
C PRO A 107 -20.35 4.79 -28.31
N ARG A 108 -19.67 5.31 -29.34
CA ARG A 108 -18.34 5.94 -29.22
C ARG A 108 -18.27 7.11 -28.22
N TRP A 109 -19.41 7.75 -27.93
CA TRP A 109 -19.51 8.87 -26.99
C TRP A 109 -19.59 8.45 -25.51
N VAL A 110 -19.96 7.19 -25.22
CA VAL A 110 -20.21 6.72 -23.84
C VAL A 110 -18.92 6.70 -23.01
N LEU A 111 -17.82 6.21 -23.57
CA LEU A 111 -16.54 6.14 -22.86
C LEU A 111 -16.00 7.53 -22.49
N PRO A 112 -15.92 8.51 -23.41
CA PRO A 112 -15.56 9.89 -23.06
C PRO A 112 -16.48 10.52 -22.01
N ALA A 113 -17.80 10.34 -22.15
CA ALA A 113 -18.77 10.89 -21.19
C ALA A 113 -18.57 10.30 -19.78
N LEU A 114 -18.42 8.98 -19.68
CA LEU A 114 -18.13 8.32 -18.40
C LEU A 114 -16.77 8.71 -17.83
N ALA A 115 -15.76 8.92 -18.68
CA ALA A 115 -14.46 9.41 -18.23
C ALA A 115 -14.55 10.82 -17.64
N VAL A 116 -15.32 11.72 -18.26
CA VAL A 116 -15.58 13.08 -17.72
C VAL A 116 -16.29 12.98 -16.37
N VAL A 117 -17.37 12.18 -16.28
CA VAL A 117 -18.09 11.96 -15.01
C VAL A 117 -17.15 11.43 -13.94
N PHE A 118 -16.33 10.43 -14.27
CA PHE A 118 -15.35 9.85 -13.35
C PHE A 118 -14.32 10.88 -12.88
N ILE A 119 -13.74 11.68 -13.79
CA ILE A 119 -12.79 12.73 -13.43
C ILE A 119 -13.45 13.78 -12.53
N SER A 120 -14.68 14.20 -12.85
CA SER A 120 -15.45 15.13 -12.01
C SER A 120 -15.72 14.55 -10.61
N LEU A 121 -16.04 13.26 -10.52
CA LEU A 121 -16.21 12.58 -9.24
C LEU A 121 -14.91 12.53 -8.45
N VAL A 122 -13.78 12.16 -9.07
CA VAL A 122 -12.46 12.17 -8.41
C VAL A 122 -12.09 13.57 -7.92
N ALA A 123 -12.35 14.61 -8.70
CA ALA A 123 -12.17 16.00 -8.26
C ALA A 123 -13.08 16.33 -7.06
N GLY A 124 -14.33 15.87 -7.08
CA GLY A 124 -15.26 15.96 -5.95
C GLY A 124 -14.77 15.23 -4.70
N VAL A 125 -14.18 14.03 -4.85
CA VAL A 125 -13.55 13.28 -3.74
C VAL A 125 -12.43 14.09 -3.12
N ILE A 126 -11.51 14.62 -3.93
CA ILE A 126 -10.39 15.45 -3.44
C ILE A 126 -10.93 16.67 -2.68
N LEU A 127 -11.93 17.35 -3.25
CA LEU A 127 -12.54 18.51 -2.62
C LEU A 127 -13.21 18.14 -1.28
N ALA A 128 -13.96 17.04 -1.23
CA ALA A 128 -14.59 16.54 -0.02
C ALA A 128 -13.55 16.18 1.05
N GLU A 129 -12.46 15.49 0.69
CA GLU A 129 -11.38 15.19 1.61
C GLU A 129 -10.70 16.44 2.17
N VAL A 130 -10.51 17.48 1.35
CA VAL A 130 -9.99 18.77 1.81
C VAL A 130 -10.93 19.41 2.83
N PHE A 131 -12.23 19.50 2.53
CA PHE A 131 -13.21 20.06 3.47
C PHE A 131 -13.30 19.28 4.78
N LEU A 132 -13.36 17.94 4.70
CA LEU A 132 -13.41 17.08 5.88
C LEU A 132 -12.11 17.14 6.70
N THR A 133 -10.96 17.29 6.06
CA THR A 133 -9.68 17.50 6.75
C THR A 133 -9.64 18.86 7.46
N VAL A 134 -10.23 19.90 6.90
CA VAL A 134 -10.32 21.21 7.56
C VAL A 134 -11.27 21.15 8.77
N ASP A 135 -12.41 20.47 8.66
CA ASP A 135 -13.35 20.24 9.76
C ASP A 135 -12.73 19.38 10.88
N ARG A 136 -12.00 18.32 10.50
CA ARG A 136 -11.43 17.32 11.41
C ARG A 136 -9.94 17.13 11.13
N PRO A 137 -9.10 18.10 11.53
CA PRO A 137 -7.68 18.10 11.18
C PRO A 137 -6.90 16.90 11.74
N HIS A 138 -7.40 16.28 12.81
CA HIS A 138 -6.81 15.09 13.42
C HIS A 138 -7.43 13.75 12.94
N GLY A 139 -8.34 13.80 11.96
CA GLY A 139 -9.06 12.62 11.47
C GLY A 139 -10.21 12.18 12.38
N GLY A 140 -10.67 10.94 12.21
CA GLY A 140 -11.66 10.33 13.10
C GLY A 140 -11.06 9.86 14.42
N TRP A 141 -11.87 9.20 15.26
CA TRP A 141 -11.45 8.72 16.59
C TRP A 141 -10.19 7.86 16.52
N ASP A 142 -10.19 6.81 15.71
CA ASP A 142 -9.07 5.87 15.58
C ASP A 142 -7.80 6.57 15.10
N ALA A 143 -7.94 7.59 14.25
CA ALA A 143 -6.81 8.35 13.74
C ALA A 143 -6.04 9.05 14.84
N TRP A 144 -6.71 9.84 15.69
CA TRP A 144 -6.00 10.56 16.73
C TRP A 144 -5.66 9.68 17.93
N ALA A 145 -6.50 8.69 18.28
CA ALA A 145 -6.33 7.84 19.45
C ALA A 145 -5.33 6.69 19.25
N ILE A 146 -5.29 6.09 18.05
CA ILE A 146 -4.44 4.92 17.78
C ILE A 146 -3.27 5.34 16.87
N TRP A 147 -3.57 5.79 15.65
CA TRP A 147 -2.56 5.88 14.60
C TRP A 147 -1.60 7.06 14.79
N ASN A 148 -2.14 8.27 14.97
CA ASN A 148 -1.37 9.49 15.15
C ASN A 148 -0.78 9.59 16.56
N LEU A 149 -1.42 9.02 17.58
CA LEU A 149 -0.83 8.92 18.92
C LEU A 149 0.42 8.03 18.88
N ARG A 150 0.32 6.84 18.25
CA ARG A 150 1.48 5.96 18.07
C ARG A 150 2.60 6.64 17.29
N ALA A 151 2.26 7.33 16.20
CA ALA A 151 3.25 8.10 15.45
C ALA A 151 3.96 9.16 16.31
N ARG A 152 3.28 9.75 17.31
CA ARG A 152 3.91 10.74 18.21
C ARG A 152 4.89 10.10 19.17
N PHE A 153 4.62 8.90 19.68
CA PHE A 153 5.63 8.16 20.45
C PHE A 153 6.86 7.86 19.60
N LEU A 154 6.67 7.38 18.36
CA LEU A 154 7.79 7.08 17.44
C LEU A 154 8.62 8.32 17.09
N PHE A 155 7.97 9.48 16.92
CA PHE A 155 8.62 10.72 16.50
C PHE A 155 9.21 11.53 17.67
N ARG A 156 8.46 11.70 18.76
CA ARG A 156 8.84 12.55 19.91
C ARG A 156 9.47 11.80 21.07
N GLY A 157 9.27 10.48 21.14
CA GLY A 157 9.65 9.68 22.30
C GLY A 157 11.15 9.56 22.52
N GLY A 158 11.98 9.81 21.50
CA GLY A 158 13.43 9.64 21.60
C GLY A 158 13.77 8.21 22.05
N GLU A 159 14.57 8.07 23.10
CA GLU A 159 14.91 6.77 23.70
C GLU A 159 13.69 5.99 24.20
N TYR A 160 12.60 6.69 24.55
CA TYR A 160 11.34 6.15 25.07
C TYR A 160 10.31 5.86 23.97
N TRP A 161 10.70 5.79 22.69
CA TRP A 161 9.76 5.49 21.59
C TRP A 161 9.01 4.17 21.78
N ARG A 162 9.56 3.22 22.55
CA ARG A 162 8.95 1.92 22.86
C ARG A 162 7.76 2.02 23.80
N ASP A 163 7.58 3.15 24.50
CA ASP A 163 6.39 3.39 25.33
C ASP A 163 5.10 3.38 24.50
N ALA A 164 5.20 3.51 23.17
CA ALA A 164 4.12 3.31 22.22
C ALA A 164 3.42 1.93 22.32
N PHE A 165 4.11 0.93 22.90
CA PHE A 165 3.65 -0.44 23.05
C PHE A 165 3.36 -0.81 24.51
N SER A 166 3.30 0.18 25.40
CA SER A 166 3.05 -0.03 26.82
C SER A 166 1.71 -0.75 27.07
N PRO A 167 1.64 -1.72 28.00
CA PRO A 167 0.38 -2.34 28.40
C PRO A 167 -0.65 -1.35 28.94
N LEU A 168 -0.18 -0.21 29.47
CA LEU A 168 -1.04 0.88 29.94
C LEU A 168 -1.87 1.52 28.81
N LEU A 169 -1.53 1.21 27.56
CA LEU A 169 -2.21 1.67 26.36
C LEU A 169 -3.10 0.56 25.74
N SER A 170 -3.48 -0.48 26.49
CA SER A 170 -4.27 -1.63 26.00
C SER A 170 -5.50 -1.22 25.18
N GLU A 171 -6.22 -0.18 25.62
CA GLU A 171 -7.45 0.33 25.00
C GLU A 171 -7.23 0.96 23.62
N ILE A 172 -5.98 1.22 23.22
CA ILE A 172 -5.63 1.78 21.91
C ILE A 172 -4.83 0.80 21.05
N HIS A 173 -5.00 -0.51 21.29
CA HIS A 173 -4.44 -1.60 20.48
C HIS A 173 -2.93 -1.48 20.27
N PRO A 174 -2.10 -1.49 21.34
CA PRO A 174 -0.65 -1.30 21.26
C PRO A 174 0.01 -2.33 20.34
N ASP A 175 -0.63 -3.47 20.15
CA ASP A 175 -0.20 -4.55 19.30
C ASP A 175 -0.45 -4.32 17.80
N TYR A 176 -1.21 -3.29 17.41
CA TYR A 176 -1.44 -2.99 16.00
C TYR A 176 -0.12 -2.67 15.24
N PRO A 177 0.02 -3.14 13.99
CA PRO A 177 1.17 -2.91 13.14
C PRO A 177 1.46 -1.42 12.83
N LEU A 178 2.65 -1.10 12.32
CA LEU A 178 3.11 0.29 12.18
C LEU A 178 3.11 0.84 10.75
N LEU A 179 2.43 0.23 9.76
CA LEU A 179 2.45 0.79 8.41
C LEU A 179 2.06 2.28 8.42
N LEU A 180 0.90 2.61 8.98
CA LEU A 180 0.40 3.98 9.05
C LEU A 180 1.15 4.83 10.11
N PRO A 181 1.29 4.41 11.39
CA PRO A 181 2.06 5.17 12.38
C PRO A 181 3.51 5.45 11.98
N GLY A 182 4.20 4.44 11.43
CA GLY A 182 5.58 4.55 10.98
C GLY A 182 5.73 5.49 9.79
N LEU A 183 4.79 5.46 8.83
CA LEU A 183 4.81 6.39 7.70
C LEU A 183 4.57 7.85 8.13
N VAL A 184 3.66 8.08 9.08
CA VAL A 184 3.41 9.41 9.66
C VAL A 184 4.61 9.90 10.44
N ALA A 185 5.16 9.08 11.35
CA ALA A 185 6.33 9.42 12.14
C ALA A 185 7.56 9.70 11.25
N ARG A 186 7.76 8.90 10.21
CA ARG A 186 8.77 9.14 9.17
C ARG A 186 8.60 10.50 8.52
N GLY A 187 7.39 10.87 8.13
CA GLY A 187 7.10 12.20 7.59
C GLY A 187 7.46 13.31 8.57
N TRP A 188 7.04 13.17 9.82
CA TRP A 188 7.35 14.14 10.87
C TRP A 188 8.86 14.26 11.14
N THR A 189 9.62 13.16 11.07
CA THR A 189 11.09 13.18 11.11
C THR A 189 11.67 14.01 9.95
N TYR A 190 11.14 13.88 8.73
CA TYR A 190 11.55 14.73 7.60
C TYR A 190 11.22 16.20 7.81
N LEU A 191 10.05 16.50 8.36
CA LEU A 191 9.58 17.86 8.62
C LEU A 191 10.25 18.51 9.83
N GLY A 192 10.75 17.72 10.78
CA GLY A 192 11.23 18.17 12.08
C GLY A 192 10.14 18.60 13.06
N ARG A 193 8.87 18.26 12.77
CA ARG A 193 7.70 18.59 13.61
C ARG A 193 6.53 17.65 13.28
N ASP A 194 5.62 17.46 14.22
CA ASP A 194 4.40 16.67 14.05
C ASP A 194 3.29 17.48 13.36
N ALA A 195 3.52 17.82 12.09
CA ALA A 195 2.59 18.59 11.29
C ALA A 195 1.24 17.85 11.13
N VAL A 196 0.16 18.52 11.54
CA VAL A 196 -1.22 18.01 11.48
C VAL A 196 -1.66 17.65 10.07
N SER A 197 -1.14 18.34 9.05
CA SER A 197 -1.48 18.07 7.66
C SER A 197 -0.85 16.78 7.10
N PHE A 198 0.22 16.25 7.71
CA PHE A 198 0.95 15.12 7.11
C PHE A 198 0.12 13.81 7.08
N PRO A 199 -0.53 13.38 8.18
CA PRO A 199 -1.45 12.24 8.15
C PRO A 199 -2.57 12.38 7.11
N ALA A 200 -3.13 13.58 6.96
CA ALA A 200 -4.17 13.85 5.97
C ALA A 200 -3.66 13.67 4.54
N VAL A 201 -2.45 14.14 4.23
CA VAL A 201 -1.83 13.92 2.92
C VAL A 201 -1.63 12.42 2.67
N VAL A 202 -1.17 11.64 3.66
CA VAL A 202 -1.04 10.18 3.53
C VAL A 202 -2.40 9.54 3.23
N ALA A 203 -3.46 9.96 3.92
CA ALA A 203 -4.81 9.45 3.71
C ALA A 203 -5.30 9.71 2.27
N VAL A 204 -5.18 10.94 1.78
CA VAL A 204 -5.52 11.33 0.38
C VAL A 204 -4.76 10.46 -0.63
N PHE A 205 -3.45 10.25 -0.40
CA PHE A 205 -2.64 9.41 -1.28
C PHE A 205 -3.16 7.97 -1.35
N TYR A 206 -3.53 7.35 -0.23
CA TYR A 206 -4.10 6.00 -0.24
C TYR A 206 -5.51 5.97 -0.83
N THR A 207 -6.36 6.97 -0.58
CA THR A 207 -7.69 7.06 -1.22
C THR A 207 -7.55 7.08 -2.74
N LEU A 208 -6.75 8.01 -3.27
CA LEU A 208 -6.56 8.15 -4.72
C LEU A 208 -5.86 6.93 -5.33
N SER A 209 -4.87 6.36 -4.64
CA SER A 209 -4.19 5.14 -5.09
C SER A 209 -5.14 3.94 -5.10
N THR A 210 -6.11 3.86 -4.19
CA THR A 210 -7.13 2.80 -4.16
C THR A 210 -8.08 2.92 -5.34
N ILE A 211 -8.58 4.13 -5.62
CA ILE A 211 -9.42 4.38 -6.80
C ILE A 211 -8.64 4.05 -8.08
N GLY A 212 -7.41 4.57 -8.20
CA GLY A 212 -6.54 4.32 -9.35
C GLY A 212 -6.24 2.84 -9.54
N MET A 213 -5.94 2.11 -8.46
CA MET A 213 -5.72 0.67 -8.47
C MET A 213 -6.96 -0.09 -8.95
N LEU A 214 -8.15 0.20 -8.41
CA LEU A 214 -9.37 -0.50 -8.77
C LEU A 214 -9.71 -0.30 -10.25
N VAL A 215 -9.73 0.96 -10.69
CA VAL A 215 -10.07 1.33 -12.07
C VAL A 215 -9.12 0.67 -13.05
N SER A 216 -7.82 0.77 -12.79
CA SER A 216 -6.80 0.23 -13.70
C SER A 216 -6.76 -1.29 -13.68
N ALA A 217 -6.88 -1.94 -12.51
CA ALA A 217 -6.93 -3.39 -12.42
C ALA A 217 -8.16 -3.94 -13.15
N VAL A 218 -9.35 -3.41 -12.89
CA VAL A 218 -10.57 -3.87 -13.59
C VAL A 218 -10.49 -3.55 -15.09
N ALA A 219 -9.95 -2.40 -15.49
CA ALA A 219 -9.75 -2.07 -16.90
C ALA A 219 -8.81 -3.05 -17.61
N LEU A 220 -7.73 -3.48 -16.95
CA LEU A 220 -6.82 -4.49 -17.48
C LEU A 220 -7.47 -5.88 -17.60
N LEU A 221 -8.34 -6.23 -16.65
CA LEU A 221 -8.94 -7.56 -16.59
C LEU A 221 -10.22 -7.71 -17.41
N ARG A 222 -10.95 -6.62 -17.62
CA ARG A 222 -12.31 -6.64 -18.17
C ARG A 222 -12.61 -5.51 -19.17
N GLY A 223 -11.67 -4.59 -19.41
CA GLY A 223 -11.81 -3.48 -20.34
C GLY A 223 -12.20 -2.14 -19.69
N SER A 224 -11.88 -1.05 -20.38
CA SER A 224 -11.96 0.33 -19.86
C SER A 224 -13.34 0.73 -19.35
N LEU A 225 -14.42 0.27 -19.99
CA LEU A 225 -15.79 0.58 -19.56
C LEU A 225 -16.05 0.07 -18.13
N GLN A 226 -15.74 -1.20 -17.86
CA GLN A 226 -15.94 -1.80 -16.54
C GLN A 226 -14.98 -1.20 -15.50
N GLY A 227 -13.76 -0.84 -15.93
CA GLY A 227 -12.82 -0.12 -15.06
C GLY A 227 -13.37 1.22 -14.59
N ILE A 228 -13.89 2.04 -15.52
CA ILE A 228 -14.48 3.35 -15.17
C ILE A 228 -15.72 3.16 -14.29
N LEU A 229 -16.61 2.21 -14.63
CA LEU A 229 -17.80 1.94 -13.82
C LEU A 229 -17.44 1.48 -12.39
N ALA A 230 -16.41 0.66 -12.22
CA ALA A 230 -15.91 0.27 -10.90
C ALA A 230 -15.40 1.48 -10.11
N GLY A 231 -14.66 2.39 -10.77
CA GLY A 231 -14.20 3.64 -10.18
C GLY A 231 -15.33 4.57 -9.76
N VAL A 232 -16.34 4.74 -10.62
CA VAL A 232 -17.55 5.52 -10.32
C VAL A 232 -18.28 4.92 -9.13
N GLY A 233 -18.48 3.60 -9.10
CA GLY A 233 -19.11 2.91 -7.97
C GLY A 233 -18.38 3.15 -6.65
N LEU A 234 -17.06 3.04 -6.64
CA LEU A 234 -16.25 3.31 -5.45
C LEU A 234 -16.29 4.80 -5.05
N ALA A 235 -16.13 5.72 -6.00
CA ALA A 235 -16.15 7.16 -5.74
C ALA A 235 -17.52 7.64 -5.23
N CYS A 236 -18.61 6.96 -5.63
CA CYS A 236 -19.96 7.23 -5.13
C CYS A 236 -20.29 6.51 -3.82
N THR A 237 -19.36 5.76 -3.22
CA THR A 237 -19.60 5.02 -1.97
C THR A 237 -19.32 5.92 -0.76
N PRO A 238 -20.34 6.42 -0.02
CA PRO A 238 -20.14 7.46 0.99
C PRO A 238 -19.24 7.03 2.15
N ILE A 239 -19.31 5.75 2.54
CA ILE A 239 -18.46 5.21 3.61
C ILE A 239 -16.98 5.21 3.23
N PHE A 240 -16.66 4.96 1.96
CA PHE A 240 -15.29 5.02 1.45
C PHE A 240 -14.76 6.46 1.51
N LEU A 241 -15.55 7.45 1.07
CA LEU A 241 -15.17 8.86 1.15
C LEU A 241 -14.96 9.33 2.58
N ARG A 242 -15.87 8.95 3.49
CA ARG A 242 -15.77 9.29 4.91
C ARG A 242 -14.51 8.68 5.53
N HIS A 243 -14.21 7.41 5.26
CA HIS A 243 -13.01 6.76 5.80
C HIS A 243 -11.72 7.25 5.15
N GLY A 244 -11.74 7.61 3.87
CA GLY A 244 -10.62 8.26 3.16
C GLY A 244 -10.17 9.53 3.85
N ALA A 245 -11.11 10.41 4.21
CA ALA A 245 -10.81 11.63 4.96
C ALA A 245 -10.53 11.42 6.45
N SER A 246 -10.89 10.25 7.02
CA SER A 246 -10.79 10.00 8.46
C SER A 246 -9.38 9.66 8.94
N GLN A 247 -8.39 9.55 8.04
CA GLN A 247 -7.01 9.12 8.37
C GLN A 247 -6.96 7.70 9.00
N TYR A 248 -7.87 6.83 8.58
CA TYR A 248 -8.00 5.46 9.11
C TYR A 248 -7.09 4.49 8.36
N ALA A 249 -6.61 3.46 9.07
CA ALA A 249 -5.79 2.40 8.48
C ALA A 249 -6.58 1.47 7.55
N ASP A 250 -7.91 1.51 7.59
CA ASP A 250 -8.80 0.68 6.77
C ASP A 250 -8.65 0.94 5.27
N VAL A 251 -8.37 2.19 4.87
CA VAL A 251 -8.15 2.53 3.46
C VAL A 251 -6.80 1.98 2.94
N PRO A 252 -5.65 2.21 3.61
CA PRO A 252 -4.40 1.52 3.29
C PRO A 252 -4.53 -0.01 3.32
N PHE A 253 -5.26 -0.56 4.29
CA PHE A 253 -5.47 -2.01 4.39
C PHE A 253 -6.23 -2.56 3.17
N GLY A 254 -7.37 -1.95 2.83
CA GLY A 254 -8.15 -2.29 1.65
C GLY A 254 -7.37 -2.13 0.34
N TYR A 255 -6.53 -1.09 0.26
CA TYR A 255 -5.60 -0.90 -0.86
C TYR A 255 -4.66 -2.11 -1.04
N TYR A 256 -4.02 -2.57 0.03
CA TYR A 256 -3.07 -3.69 -0.06
C TYR A 256 -3.75 -5.03 -0.33
N MET A 257 -4.97 -5.24 0.18
CA MET A 257 -5.80 -6.39 -0.20
C MET A 257 -6.11 -6.36 -1.71
N LEU A 258 -6.57 -5.22 -2.22
CA LEU A 258 -6.87 -5.04 -3.64
C LEU A 258 -5.64 -5.26 -4.52
N ALA A 259 -4.50 -4.68 -4.15
CA ALA A 259 -3.24 -4.85 -4.85
C ALA A 259 -2.82 -6.34 -4.89
N THR A 260 -2.97 -7.04 -3.77
CA THR A 260 -2.69 -8.48 -3.67
C THR A 260 -3.54 -9.28 -4.64
N PHE A 261 -4.86 -9.09 -4.64
CA PHE A 261 -5.76 -9.80 -5.56
C PHE A 261 -5.48 -9.48 -7.03
N ALA A 262 -5.25 -8.21 -7.35
CA ALA A 262 -4.93 -7.79 -8.71
C ALA A 262 -3.62 -8.45 -9.19
N LEU A 263 -2.59 -8.49 -8.35
CA LEU A 263 -1.31 -9.12 -8.67
C LEU A 263 -1.41 -10.64 -8.82
N LEU A 264 -2.17 -11.32 -7.94
CA LEU A 264 -2.42 -12.76 -8.07
C LEU A 264 -3.12 -13.09 -9.39
N HIS A 265 -4.03 -12.23 -9.85
CA HIS A 265 -4.71 -12.40 -11.13
C HIS A 265 -3.81 -12.10 -12.34
N LEU A 266 -2.84 -11.20 -12.21
CA LEU A 266 -1.85 -10.92 -13.26
C LEU A 266 -0.71 -11.95 -13.27
N ALA A 267 -0.44 -12.62 -12.14
CA ALA A 267 0.55 -13.69 -12.01
C ALA A 267 0.05 -15.06 -12.49
N LYS A 268 -0.85 -15.10 -13.49
CA LYS A 268 -1.46 -16.34 -14.02
C LYS A 268 -0.46 -17.30 -14.66
N SER A 269 0.63 -16.80 -15.25
CA SER A 269 1.68 -17.67 -15.78
C SER A 269 2.48 -18.29 -14.62
N PRO A 270 2.67 -19.63 -14.58
CA PRO A 270 3.48 -20.33 -13.58
C PRO A 270 4.95 -19.87 -13.51
N GLU A 271 5.40 -19.13 -14.52
CA GLU A 271 6.76 -18.60 -14.63
C GLU A 271 6.90 -17.17 -14.09
N ASN A 272 5.80 -16.49 -13.76
CA ASN A 272 5.81 -15.12 -13.30
C ASN A 272 6.11 -14.99 -11.80
N ARG A 273 7.28 -15.54 -11.40
CA ARG A 273 7.78 -15.60 -10.02
C ARG A 273 7.85 -14.22 -9.36
N ARG A 274 8.17 -13.20 -10.15
CA ARG A 274 8.37 -11.83 -9.66
C ARG A 274 7.04 -11.15 -9.32
N ALA A 275 6.03 -11.24 -10.19
CA ALA A 275 4.70 -10.76 -9.85
C ALA A 275 4.14 -11.50 -8.63
N MET A 276 4.47 -12.78 -8.49
CA MET A 276 4.10 -13.58 -7.32
C MET A 276 4.76 -13.08 -6.02
N SER A 277 6.06 -12.78 -6.05
CA SER A 277 6.71 -12.16 -4.90
C SER A 277 6.15 -10.77 -4.60
N LEU A 278 5.74 -10.00 -5.61
CA LEU A 278 5.13 -8.70 -5.37
C LEU A 278 3.75 -8.84 -4.71
N ALA A 279 2.96 -9.85 -5.11
CA ALA A 279 1.67 -10.17 -4.47
C ALA A 279 1.87 -10.57 -3.00
N GLY A 280 2.90 -11.37 -2.71
CA GLY A 280 3.31 -11.70 -1.36
C GLY A 280 3.68 -10.47 -0.54
N PHE A 281 4.46 -9.57 -1.13
CA PHE A 281 4.87 -8.33 -0.49
C PHE A 281 3.67 -7.44 -0.15
N THR A 282 2.70 -7.27 -1.06
CA THR A 282 1.47 -6.51 -0.76
C THR A 282 0.60 -7.19 0.30
N ALA A 283 0.53 -8.53 0.32
CA ALA A 283 -0.19 -9.25 1.36
C ALA A 283 0.48 -9.11 2.73
N GLY A 284 1.81 -9.15 2.76
CA GLY A 284 2.60 -8.85 3.94
C GLY A 284 2.40 -7.41 4.41
N LEU A 285 2.33 -6.43 3.49
CA LEU A 285 2.04 -5.03 3.85
C LEU A 285 0.61 -4.86 4.40
N ALA A 286 -0.36 -5.66 3.94
CA ALA A 286 -1.68 -5.71 4.57
C ALA A 286 -1.58 -6.18 6.04
N CYS A 287 -0.77 -7.22 6.32
CA CYS A 287 -0.44 -7.66 7.68
C CYS A 287 0.31 -6.59 8.48
N TRP A 288 1.14 -5.77 7.81
CA TRP A 288 1.84 -4.64 8.42
C TRP A 288 0.95 -3.41 8.63
N THR A 289 -0.33 -3.45 8.20
CA THR A 289 -1.26 -2.32 8.34
C THR A 289 -2.20 -2.46 9.54
N LYS A 290 -2.85 -3.61 9.68
CA LYS A 290 -3.76 -3.93 10.79
C LYS A 290 -3.67 -5.42 11.14
N ASN A 291 -4.12 -5.80 12.34
CA ASN A 291 -4.15 -7.20 12.76
C ASN A 291 -5.01 -8.08 11.84
N GLU A 292 -6.09 -7.52 11.29
CA GLU A 292 -6.97 -8.19 10.33
C GLU A 292 -6.22 -8.61 9.05
N GLY A 293 -5.05 -8.02 8.77
CA GLY A 293 -4.18 -8.47 7.70
C GLY A 293 -3.64 -9.89 7.89
N ALA A 294 -3.40 -10.32 9.12
CA ALA A 294 -3.03 -11.71 9.39
C ALA A 294 -4.20 -12.68 9.10
N ILE A 295 -5.44 -12.27 9.42
CA ILE A 295 -6.66 -13.03 9.08
C ILE A 295 -6.81 -13.10 7.55
N PHE A 296 -6.64 -11.98 6.86
CA PHE A 296 -6.65 -11.94 5.39
C PHE A 296 -5.62 -12.89 4.78
N LEU A 297 -4.37 -12.85 5.25
CA LEU A 297 -3.31 -13.74 4.78
C LEU A 297 -3.64 -15.21 5.07
N GLY A 298 -4.15 -15.52 6.27
CA GLY A 298 -4.59 -16.86 6.64
C GLY A 298 -5.71 -17.38 5.73
N ALA A 299 -6.71 -16.55 5.43
CA ALA A 299 -7.78 -16.89 4.49
C ALA A 299 -7.25 -17.11 3.07
N LEU A 300 -6.32 -16.27 2.61
CA LEU A 300 -5.69 -16.41 1.29
C LEU A 300 -4.92 -17.73 1.17
N VAL A 301 -4.07 -18.03 2.16
CA VAL A 301 -3.27 -19.28 2.20
C VAL A 301 -4.17 -20.49 2.31
N SER A 302 -5.23 -20.43 3.12
CA SER A 302 -6.19 -21.53 3.27
C SER A 302 -6.95 -21.81 1.98
N GLY A 303 -7.47 -20.77 1.32
CA GLY A 303 -8.15 -20.91 0.03
C GLY A 303 -7.21 -21.44 -1.07
N TRP A 304 -5.96 -20.99 -1.06
CA TRP A 304 -4.95 -21.49 -1.98
C TRP A 304 -4.57 -22.95 -1.70
N PHE A 305 -4.44 -23.34 -0.44
CA PHE A 305 -4.18 -24.73 -0.06
C PHE A 305 -5.31 -25.65 -0.53
N VAL A 306 -6.58 -25.27 -0.30
CA VAL A 306 -7.75 -26.02 -0.80
C VAL A 306 -7.73 -26.11 -2.33
N TYR A 307 -7.46 -25.01 -3.03
CA TYR A 307 -7.32 -25.01 -4.49
C TYR A 307 -6.20 -25.94 -4.96
N ALA A 308 -5.04 -25.90 -4.32
CA ALA A 308 -3.89 -26.72 -4.68
C ALA A 308 -4.16 -28.23 -4.49
N LEU A 309 -4.87 -28.61 -3.41
CA LEU A 309 -5.26 -30.00 -3.14
C LEU A 309 -6.23 -30.57 -4.19
N VAL A 310 -7.15 -29.74 -4.70
CA VAL A 310 -8.13 -30.17 -5.71
C VAL A 310 -7.57 -30.07 -7.13
N SER A 311 -6.51 -29.28 -7.34
CA SER A 311 -5.88 -29.13 -8.65
C SER A 311 -4.93 -30.29 -8.99
N SER A 312 -4.85 -30.67 -10.27
CA SER A 312 -3.83 -31.60 -10.78
C SER A 312 -2.42 -31.00 -10.85
N VAL A 313 -2.22 -29.78 -10.33
CA VAL A 313 -1.04 -28.93 -10.58
C VAL A 313 -0.28 -28.59 -9.29
N LEU A 314 -0.38 -29.44 -8.26
CA LEU A 314 0.18 -29.23 -6.92
C LEU A 314 1.65 -28.75 -6.92
N ARG A 315 2.52 -29.37 -7.73
CA ARG A 315 3.95 -29.01 -7.78
C ARG A 315 4.17 -27.56 -8.24
N GLN A 316 3.37 -27.06 -9.19
CA GLN A 316 3.51 -25.68 -9.67
C GLN A 316 2.97 -24.70 -8.63
N GLU A 317 1.87 -25.04 -7.97
CA GLU A 317 1.27 -24.21 -6.91
C GLU A 317 2.18 -24.10 -5.69
N VAL A 318 2.84 -25.18 -5.26
CA VAL A 318 3.86 -25.13 -4.20
C VAL A 318 5.02 -24.20 -4.57
N ARG A 319 5.48 -24.25 -5.83
CA ARG A 319 6.54 -23.36 -6.31
C ARG A 319 6.09 -21.89 -6.29
N ARG A 320 4.85 -21.61 -6.71
CA ARG A 320 4.26 -20.26 -6.66
C ARG A 320 4.12 -19.76 -5.22
N ALA A 321 3.69 -20.63 -4.30
CA ALA A 321 3.62 -20.35 -2.87
C ALA A 321 4.99 -19.96 -2.31
N GLY A 322 6.07 -20.64 -2.70
CA GLY A 322 7.43 -20.26 -2.32
C GLY A 322 7.79 -18.81 -2.68
N TRP A 323 7.48 -18.37 -3.90
CA TRP A 323 7.74 -16.98 -4.33
C TRP A 323 6.85 -15.97 -3.62
N PHE A 324 5.58 -16.31 -3.39
CA PHE A 324 4.67 -15.49 -2.61
C PHE A 324 5.17 -15.30 -1.17
N VAL A 325 5.54 -16.40 -0.49
CA VAL A 325 6.09 -16.34 0.87
C VAL A 325 7.36 -15.51 0.90
N LEU A 326 8.29 -15.72 -0.05
CA LEU A 326 9.52 -14.93 -0.14
C LEU A 326 9.24 -13.42 -0.24
N GLY A 327 8.20 -13.04 -0.99
CA GLY A 327 7.73 -11.67 -1.07
C GLY A 327 7.13 -11.13 0.22
N ALA A 328 6.37 -11.96 0.94
CA ALA A 328 5.74 -11.59 2.21
C ALA A 328 6.73 -11.51 3.38
N LEU A 329 7.93 -12.10 3.26
CA LEU A 329 8.91 -12.17 4.35
C LEU A 329 9.25 -10.80 4.96
N PRO A 330 9.61 -9.74 4.21
CA PRO A 330 10.08 -8.51 4.86
C PRO A 330 9.02 -7.84 5.75
N PRO A 331 7.76 -7.64 5.30
CA PRO A 331 6.70 -7.15 6.19
C PRO A 331 6.37 -8.10 7.35
N LEU A 332 6.39 -9.42 7.12
CA LEU A 332 6.09 -10.40 8.17
C LEU A 332 7.19 -10.48 9.23
N LEU A 333 8.46 -10.29 8.87
CA LEU A 333 9.56 -10.18 9.81
C LEU A 333 9.45 -8.91 10.66
N ALA A 334 9.05 -7.79 10.06
CA ALA A 334 8.76 -6.57 10.81
C ALA A 334 7.61 -6.78 11.79
N LEU A 335 6.53 -7.45 11.36
CA LEU A 335 5.40 -7.79 12.21
C LEU A 335 5.80 -8.74 13.35
N ALA A 336 6.57 -9.78 13.06
CA ALA A 336 7.05 -10.71 14.07
C ALA A 336 7.94 -10.01 15.09
N TYR A 337 8.87 -9.16 14.65
CA TYR A 337 9.71 -8.37 15.56
C TYR A 337 8.85 -7.45 16.44
N LEU A 338 7.84 -6.78 15.88
CA LEU A 338 6.91 -5.98 16.68
C LEU A 338 6.19 -6.84 17.73
N LYS A 339 5.57 -7.95 17.32
CA LYS A 339 4.74 -8.79 18.20
C LYS A 339 5.53 -9.49 19.29
N PHE A 340 6.77 -9.92 19.00
CA PHE A 340 7.56 -10.73 19.93
C PHE A 340 8.62 -9.94 20.69
N ALA A 341 9.10 -8.80 20.16
CA ALA A 341 10.17 -8.03 20.81
C ALA A 341 9.71 -6.69 21.39
N LEU A 342 8.59 -6.11 20.92
CA LEU A 342 8.14 -4.78 21.36
C LEU A 342 6.85 -4.81 22.17
N VAL A 343 5.90 -5.65 21.79
CA VAL A 343 4.60 -5.76 22.45
C VAL A 343 4.71 -6.78 23.59
N PRO A 344 4.43 -6.40 24.84
CA PRO A 344 4.37 -7.36 25.93
C PRO A 344 3.28 -8.41 25.67
N PRO A 345 3.44 -9.66 26.14
CA PRO A 345 2.38 -10.66 26.04
C PRO A 345 1.10 -10.09 26.67
N SER A 346 0.02 -10.00 25.89
CA SER A 346 -1.25 -9.54 26.41
C SER A 346 -1.95 -10.68 27.15
N ASP A 347 -2.64 -10.35 28.24
CA ASP A 347 -3.42 -11.31 29.05
C ASP A 347 -4.57 -11.99 28.28
N MET A 348 -4.82 -11.61 27.01
CA MET A 348 -5.82 -12.25 26.13
C MET A 348 -5.24 -13.38 25.26
N ALA A 349 -3.95 -13.70 25.39
CA ALA A 349 -3.28 -14.78 24.65
C ALA A 349 -2.94 -16.02 25.50
N THR A 350 -3.49 -16.12 26.72
CA THR A 350 -3.45 -17.33 27.57
C THR A 350 -4.76 -18.07 27.58
#